data_AF-A0A847BI81-F1
#
_entry.id   AF-A0A847BI81-F1
#
_cell.length_a   1.000
_cell.length_b   1.000
_cell.length_c   1.000
_cell.angle_alpha   90.00
_cell.angle_beta   90.00
_cell.angle_gamma   90.00
#
_symmetry.space_group_name_H-M   'P 1'
#
loop_
_entity.id
_entity.type
_entity.pdbx_description
1 polymer ?
#
loop_
_entity_poly.entity_id
_entity_poly.type
_entity_poly.pdbx_seq_one_letter_code
_entity_poly.pdbx_strand_id
1 'polypeptide(L)' 'MSIRRERQASPVEAVEQEGVVDSVRLDKWLWAARFFKTRALAKKAIEGGKVHYN' A
#
# COMPACT_ATOMS: atom_id res chain seq x y z
N MET A 1 31.84 42.70 0.49
CA MET A 1 30.83 42.98 -0.54
C MET A 1 30.41 41.66 -1.17
N SER A 2 29.10 41.41 -1.24
CA SER A 2 28.43 40.29 -1.93
C SER A 2 28.78 38.89 -1.40
N ILE A 3 28.05 38.30 -0.46
CA ILE A 3 26.66 37.80 -0.59
C ILE A 3 26.43 37.10 -1.93
N ARG A 4 26.40 35.76 -1.92
CA ARG A 4 25.27 35.02 -2.48
C ARG A 4 25.11 33.62 -1.87
N ARG A 5 24.05 33.52 -1.05
CA ARG A 5 23.09 32.41 -0.87
C ARG A 5 23.65 31.03 -0.54
N GLU A 6 23.47 30.56 0.69
CA GLU A 6 22.20 30.00 1.20
C GLU A 6 21.80 28.73 0.43
N ARG A 7 22.01 27.61 1.13
CA ARG A 7 21.27 26.33 1.09
C ARG A 7 21.01 25.67 -0.26
N GLN A 8 21.46 24.42 -0.32
CA GLN A 8 20.56 23.26 -0.41
C GLN A 8 21.39 22.04 0.04
N ALA A 9 21.24 21.63 1.30
CA ALA A 9 20.24 20.67 1.76
C ALA A 9 20.49 19.24 1.22
N SER A 10 20.60 18.33 2.18
CA SER A 10 21.00 16.91 2.13
C SER A 10 20.25 16.00 1.13
N PRO A 11 20.79 14.80 0.85
CA PRO A 11 20.31 13.88 -0.19
C PRO A 11 19.08 13.03 0.24
N VAL A 12 18.03 13.62 0.81
CA VAL A 12 16.97 12.83 1.49
C VAL A 12 15.51 13.19 1.18
N GLU A 13 15.23 14.09 0.24
CA GLU A 13 13.86 14.45 -0.16
C GLU A 13 13.71 14.22 -1.66
N ALA A 14 12.80 13.43 -2.21
CA ALA A 14 11.77 12.59 -1.65
C ALA A 14 11.62 11.44 -2.65
N VAL A 15 11.72 10.21 -2.17
CA VAL A 15 11.16 9.10 -2.92
C VAL A 15 9.65 9.25 -2.77
N GLU A 16 9.03 10.11 -3.57
CA GLU A 16 7.59 10.11 -3.76
C GLU A 16 7.24 8.81 -4.49
N GLN A 17 7.23 7.72 -3.73
CA GLN A 17 6.40 6.59 -4.07
C GLN A 17 4.97 7.07 -3.82
N GLU A 18 4.39 7.73 -4.81
CA GLU A 18 2.93 7.69 -4.99
C GLU A 18 2.59 6.20 -4.96
N GLY A 19 2.15 5.77 -3.77
CA GLY A 19 1.89 4.38 -3.46
C GLY A 19 0.81 3.93 -4.41
N VAL A 20 1.24 3.29 -5.50
CA VAL A 20 0.37 2.71 -6.50
C VAL A 20 -0.63 1.90 -5.70
N VAL A 21 -1.89 2.36 -5.68
CA VAL A 21 -3.04 1.58 -5.22
C VAL A 21 -3.27 0.47 -6.24
N ASP A 22 -2.22 -0.34 -6.40
CA ASP A 22 -2.15 -1.53 -7.22
C ASP A 22 -3.15 -2.46 -6.58
N SER A 23 -4.33 -2.55 -7.21
CA SER A 23 -5.57 -3.10 -6.67
C SER A 23 -5.28 -4.19 -5.65
N VAL A 24 -5.27 -3.81 -4.36
CA VAL A 24 -4.75 -4.70 -3.32
C VAL A 24 -5.66 -5.90 -3.33
N ARG A 25 -5.13 -7.03 -3.82
CA ARG A 25 -5.92 -8.25 -3.99
C ARG A 25 -6.69 -8.52 -2.71
N LEU A 26 -8.02 -8.64 -2.82
CA LEU A 26 -8.91 -8.75 -1.67
C LEU A 26 -8.46 -9.87 -0.71
N ASP A 27 -7.91 -10.96 -1.25
CA ASP A 27 -7.35 -12.08 -0.49
C ASP A 27 -6.19 -11.67 0.44
N LYS A 28 -5.35 -10.73 0.00
CA LYS A 28 -4.23 -10.18 0.78
C LYS A 28 -4.72 -9.23 1.85
N TRP A 29 -5.70 -8.38 1.54
CA TRP A 29 -6.27 -7.43 2.49
C TRP A 29 -7.02 -8.14 3.62
N LEU A 30 -7.87 -9.12 3.29
CA LEU A 30 -8.65 -9.87 4.29
C LEU A 30 -7.78 -10.69 5.25
N TRP A 31 -6.63 -11.19 4.77
CA TRP A 31 -5.66 -11.86 5.63
C TRP A 31 -4.89 -10.87 6.53
N ALA A 32 -4.45 -9.73 5.97
CA ALA A 32 -3.80 -8.67 6.74
C ALA A 32 -4.72 -8.08 7.82
N ALA A 33 -6.00 -7.91 7.52
CA ALA A 33 -7.05 -7.44 8.44
C ALA A 33 -7.52 -8.51 9.45
N ARG A 34 -6.94 -9.72 9.42
CA ARG A 34 -7.21 -10.83 10.34
C ARG A 34 -8.64 -11.40 10.32
N PHE A 35 -9.41 -11.18 9.26
CA PHE A 35 -10.71 -11.85 9.06
C PHE A 35 -10.57 -13.36 8.83
N PHE A 36 -9.44 -13.80 8.25
CA PHE A 36 -9.18 -15.22 7.99
C PHE A 36 -7.81 -15.67 8.51
N LYS A 37 -7.76 -16.90 9.00
CA LYS A 37 -6.54 -17.52 9.56
C LYS A 37 -5.44 -17.72 8.52
N THR A 38 -5.81 -17.98 7.26
CA THR A 38 -4.87 -18.21 6.16
C THR A 38 -5.35 -17.52 4.89
N ARG A 39 -4.42 -17.15 4.01
CA ARG A 39 -4.72 -16.53 2.70
C ARG A 39 -5.59 -17.42 1.80
N ALA A 40 -5.43 -18.74 1.89
CA ALA A 40 -6.23 -19.70 1.11
C ALA A 40 -7.71 -19.70 1.53
N LEU A 41 -8.00 -19.49 2.81
CA LEU A 41 -9.36 -19.34 3.33
C LEU A 41 -10.02 -18.05 2.80
N ALA A 42 -9.28 -16.94 2.77
CA ALA A 42 -9.75 -15.70 2.17
C ALA A 42 -10.08 -15.89 0.67
N LYS A 43 -9.20 -16.57 -0.08
CA LYS A 43 -9.44 -16.87 -1.50
C LYS A 43 -10.71 -17.71 -1.71
N LYS A 44 -10.91 -18.77 -0.92
CA LYS A 44 -12.13 -19.59 -0.96
C LYS A 44 -13.39 -18.80 -0.60
N ALA A 45 -13.30 -17.85 0.34
CA ALA A 45 -14.43 -17.00 0.70
C ALA A 45 -14.81 -16.02 -0.42
N ILE A 46 -13.81 -15.50 -1.15
CA ILE A 46 -14.01 -14.65 -2.33
C ILE A 46 -14.60 -15.49 -3.48
N GLU A 47 -14.02 -16.65 -3.79
CA GLU A 47 -14.50 -17.57 -4.85
C GLU A 47 -15.89 -18.14 -4.54
N GLY A 48 -16.20 -18.36 -3.26
CA GLY A 48 -17.51 -18.80 -2.79
C GLY A 48 -18.57 -17.71 -2.72
N GLY A 49 -18.29 -16.50 -3.23
CA GLY A 49 -19.25 -15.39 -3.27
C GLY A 49 -19.62 -14.83 -1.90
N LYS A 50 -18.85 -15.11 -0.84
CA LYS A 50 -19.12 -14.57 0.51
C LYS A 50 -18.58 -13.15 0.71
N VAL A 51 -17.76 -12.67 -0.22
CA VAL A 51 -17.18 -11.33 -0.15
C VAL A 51 -17.50 -10.60 -1.44
N HIS A 52 -18.41 -9.63 -1.34
CA HIS A 52 -18.73 -8.69 -2.41
C HIS A 52 -17.96 -7.40 -2.15
N TYR A 53 -17.19 -6.95 -3.14
CA TYR A 53 -16.52 -5.64 -3.15
C TYR A 53 -17.11 -4.87 -4.33
N ASN A 54 -17.44 -3.59 -4.12
CA ASN A 54 -18.06 -2.72 -5.13
C ASN A 54 -17.02 -2.02 -5.98
#